data_AF-A0A948EJH8-F1
#
_entry.id   AF-A0A948EJH8-F1
#
_cell.length_a   1.000
_cell.length_b   1.000
_cell.length_c   1.000
_cell.angle_alpha   90.00
_cell.angle_beta   90.00
_cell.angle_gamma   90.00
#
_symmetry.space_group_name_H-M   'P 1'
#
loop_
_entity.id
_entity.type
_entity.pdbx_description
1 polymer ?
#
loop_
_entity_poly.entity_id
_entity_poly.type
_entity_poly.pdbx_seq_one_letter_code
_entity_poly.pdbx_strand_id
1 'polypeptide(L)'
;MKRIIIILIFITNYSNLFSQNQEIKRDDILYIGALETKRSTWPDNTYDAIQDTNVKKIVRPLFYKNDNQWISLEKKIADYSIYPSGREWYVAFDSKNIGFFYSKREQIKCKDAIWTYPRDSYHSTIGKTLPTIGSCNFDFSSWANEKEYRPLIVVSHPNCNDPEKWKPFNPELSDLEKIFPIYKSYIAKTFPSLQNIEIKQLKYLKSYQSNTLNQLIQIGIITNNNGMISYPVWIYKSNSGELINISKIIDYNFSQDEFTDDDNSINTLIDAGDYDNNGKSEIIFWSSRYNGDGYVMFFDDLTKMIDFTWSYH
;
A
#
# COMPACT_ATOMS: atom_id res chain seq x y z
N MET A 1 29.70 -7.08 53.35
CA MET A 1 29.82 -8.08 52.27
C MET A 1 29.76 -7.37 50.93
N LYS A 2 30.91 -7.18 50.27
CA LYS A 2 31.01 -6.55 48.94
C LYS A 2 30.74 -7.60 47.86
N ARG A 3 29.71 -7.43 47.03
CA ARG A 3 29.42 -8.31 45.89
C ARG A 3 30.25 -7.85 44.69
N ILE A 4 31.12 -8.75 44.21
CA ILE A 4 31.89 -8.58 42.98
C ILE A 4 30.97 -8.99 41.82
N ILE A 5 30.74 -8.07 40.88
CA ILE A 5 30.05 -8.33 39.62
C ILE A 5 31.12 -8.74 38.62
N ILE A 6 31.07 -9.99 38.15
CA ILE A 6 31.92 -10.51 37.06
C ILE A 6 31.17 -10.23 35.75
N ILE A 7 31.70 -9.33 34.93
CA ILE A 7 31.23 -9.10 33.56
C ILE A 7 32.01 -10.05 32.66
N LEU A 8 31.33 -11.07 32.13
CA LEU A 8 31.84 -11.96 31.09
C LEU A 8 31.60 -11.30 29.72
N ILE A 9 32.67 -10.81 29.11
CA ILE A 9 32.68 -10.31 27.72
C ILE A 9 32.91 -11.50 26.80
N PHE A 10 31.88 -11.93 26.08
CA PHE A 10 32.01 -12.88 24.98
C PHE A 10 32.45 -12.11 23.72
N ILE A 11 33.72 -12.27 23.33
CA ILE A 11 34.23 -11.82 22.04
C ILE A 11 34.03 -12.99 21.06
N THR A 12 32.95 -12.95 20.28
CA THR A 12 32.77 -13.89 19.16
C THR A 12 33.47 -13.32 17.92
N ASN A 13 34.54 -13.99 17.52
CA ASN A 13 35.22 -13.75 16.24
C ASN A 13 34.30 -14.16 15.09
N TYR A 14 33.59 -13.19 14.49
CA TYR A 14 32.95 -13.36 13.18
C TYR A 14 34.01 -13.17 12.09
N SER A 15 34.76 -14.24 11.81
CA SER A 15 35.64 -14.31 10.65
C SER A 15 34.83 -14.66 9.40
N ASN A 16 34.67 -13.66 8.52
CA ASN A 16 34.60 -13.76 7.06
C ASN A 16 34.07 -15.08 6.47
N LEU A 17 32.75 -15.26 6.48
CA LEU A 17 32.08 -16.15 5.54
C LEU A 17 31.89 -15.39 4.22
N PHE A 18 32.78 -15.71 3.29
CA PHE A 18 32.68 -15.54 1.85
C PHE A 18 31.30 -15.09 1.33
N SER A 19 31.19 -13.84 0.88
CA SER A 19 30.19 -13.46 -0.11
C SER A 19 30.63 -14.05 -1.45
N GLN A 20 30.22 -15.29 -1.73
CA GLN A 20 30.11 -15.70 -3.13
C GLN A 20 29.01 -14.83 -3.72
N ASN A 21 29.42 -13.82 -4.51
CA ASN A 21 28.51 -13.06 -5.37
C ASN A 21 27.94 -14.04 -6.40
N GLN A 22 26.92 -14.80 -6.02
CA GLN A 22 26.04 -15.44 -6.97
C GLN A 22 25.37 -14.29 -7.72
N GLU A 23 25.73 -14.15 -8.99
CA GLU A 23 25.06 -13.25 -9.90
C GLU A 23 23.59 -13.70 -9.97
N ILE A 24 22.73 -13.03 -9.19
CA ILE A 24 21.29 -13.30 -9.17
C ILE A 24 20.84 -13.17 -10.61
N LYS A 25 20.42 -14.28 -11.21
CA LYS A 25 19.82 -14.26 -12.54
C LYS A 25 18.63 -13.34 -12.42
N ARG A 26 18.65 -12.24 -13.18
CA ARG A 26 17.64 -11.18 -13.09
C ARG A 26 16.22 -11.73 -13.20
N ASP A 27 16.01 -12.87 -13.85
CA ASP A 27 14.70 -13.48 -14.04
C ASP A 27 14.09 -14.11 -12.78
N ASP A 28 14.87 -14.31 -11.72
CA ASP A 28 14.39 -14.94 -10.48
C ASP A 28 13.87 -13.92 -9.45
N ILE A 29 14.02 -12.61 -9.71
CA ILE A 29 13.55 -11.59 -8.77
C ILE A 29 12.02 -11.55 -8.77
N LEU A 30 11.44 -11.76 -7.60
CA LEU A 30 10.01 -11.60 -7.35
C LEU A 30 9.67 -10.12 -7.24
N TYR A 31 8.67 -9.67 -8.01
CA TYR A 31 8.16 -8.31 -8.00
C TYR A 31 6.67 -8.31 -7.70
N ILE A 32 6.23 -7.27 -7.00
CA ILE A 32 4.84 -6.84 -6.88
C ILE A 32 4.69 -5.50 -7.59
N GLY A 33 3.61 -5.36 -8.33
CA GLY A 33 3.20 -4.10 -8.93
C GLY A 33 1.71 -3.83 -8.79
N ALA A 34 1.28 -2.66 -9.29
CA ALA A 34 -0.11 -2.32 -9.45
C ALA A 34 -0.46 -2.13 -10.93
N LEU A 35 -1.51 -2.81 -11.38
CA LEU A 35 -2.19 -2.56 -12.64
C LEU A 35 -3.21 -1.44 -12.43
N GLU A 36 -2.95 -0.27 -12.98
CA GLU A 36 -3.76 0.93 -12.78
C GLU A 36 -4.12 1.60 -14.11
N THR A 37 -5.11 2.49 -14.06
CA THR A 37 -5.38 3.41 -15.17
C THR A 37 -4.25 4.43 -15.21
N LYS A 38 -3.70 4.69 -16.41
CA LYS A 38 -2.71 5.75 -16.55
C LYS A 38 -3.38 7.10 -16.29
N ARG A 39 -2.92 7.78 -15.25
CA ARG A 39 -3.30 9.17 -14.95
C ARG A 39 -2.62 10.12 -15.93
N SER A 40 -3.30 11.22 -16.29
CA SER A 40 -2.63 12.34 -16.95
C SER A 40 -1.64 12.98 -15.98
N THR A 41 -0.49 13.40 -16.48
CA THR A 41 0.48 14.12 -15.67
C THR A 41 -0.09 15.51 -15.33
N TRP A 42 -0.15 15.86 -14.05
CA TRP A 42 -0.36 17.24 -13.63
C TRP A 42 0.89 18.06 -13.99
N PRO A 43 0.79 19.32 -14.49
CA PRO A 43 -0.39 20.14 -14.71
C PRO A 43 -0.84 20.17 -16.18
N ASP A 44 -1.30 19.06 -16.76
CA ASP A 44 -1.99 19.14 -18.05
C ASP A 44 -3.42 19.64 -17.81
N ASN A 45 -3.61 20.96 -17.94
CA ASN A 45 -4.87 21.72 -17.76
C ASN A 45 -6.02 21.34 -18.72
N THR A 46 -5.96 20.17 -19.34
CA THR A 46 -7.00 19.61 -20.21
C THR A 46 -7.60 18.35 -19.60
N TYR A 47 -7.60 18.18 -18.28
CA TYR A 47 -8.02 16.94 -17.61
C TYR A 47 -9.46 16.49 -17.96
N ASP A 48 -10.36 17.43 -18.28
CA ASP A 48 -11.71 17.12 -18.81
C ASP A 48 -11.73 16.84 -20.33
N ALA A 49 -10.69 17.24 -21.05
CA ALA A 49 -10.54 17.05 -22.49
C ALA A 49 -9.49 15.97 -22.76
N ILE A 50 -9.99 14.75 -22.97
CA ILE A 50 -9.26 13.55 -23.39
C ILE A 50 -8.72 12.74 -22.20
N GLN A 51 -9.61 12.27 -21.31
CA GLN A 51 -9.56 10.83 -21.04
C GLN A 51 -9.70 10.17 -22.42
N ASP A 52 -8.57 9.86 -23.05
CA ASP A 52 -8.55 9.10 -24.29
C ASP A 52 -9.47 7.92 -24.06
N THR A 53 -10.58 7.86 -24.82
CA THR A 53 -11.62 6.85 -24.67
C THR A 53 -11.08 5.41 -24.72
N ASN A 54 -9.80 5.26 -25.11
CA ASN A 54 -8.97 4.09 -24.94
C ASN A 54 -8.18 4.15 -23.61
N VAL A 55 -8.85 3.98 -22.47
CA VAL A 55 -8.24 3.95 -21.13
C VAL A 55 -6.99 3.06 -21.12
N LYS A 56 -5.80 3.66 -21.17
CA LYS A 56 -4.54 2.91 -21.22
C LYS A 56 -4.22 2.41 -19.82
N LYS A 57 -4.26 1.10 -19.63
CA LYS A 57 -3.77 0.45 -18.42
C LYS A 57 -2.25 0.39 -18.42
N ILE A 58 -1.64 0.69 -17.28
CA ILE A 58 -0.19 0.62 -17.04
C ILE A 58 0.09 -0.30 -15.86
N VAL A 59 1.33 -0.77 -15.78
CA VAL A 59 1.84 -1.42 -14.57
C VAL A 59 2.86 -0.54 -13.91
N ARG A 60 2.74 -0.39 -12.60
CA ARG A 60 3.77 0.21 -11.77
C ARG A 60 4.42 -0.87 -10.91
N PRO A 61 5.65 -1.31 -11.22
CA PRO A 61 6.46 -2.07 -10.28
C PRO A 61 6.66 -1.29 -8.98
N LEU A 62 6.24 -1.87 -7.86
CA LEU A 62 6.23 -1.22 -6.54
C LEU A 62 7.34 -1.77 -5.64
N PHE A 63 7.38 -3.09 -5.48
CA PHE A 63 8.24 -3.76 -4.54
C PHE A 63 8.94 -4.93 -5.23
N TYR A 64 10.10 -5.29 -4.71
CA TYR A 64 10.75 -6.54 -5.06
C TYR A 64 11.20 -7.28 -3.81
N LYS A 65 11.29 -8.60 -3.91
CA LYS A 65 11.82 -9.44 -2.85
C LYS A 65 13.32 -9.58 -3.04
N ASN A 66 14.07 -9.31 -1.98
CA ASN A 66 15.47 -9.68 -1.86
C ASN A 66 15.65 -10.50 -0.59
N ASP A 67 16.10 -11.73 -0.73
CA ASP A 67 16.12 -12.72 0.34
C ASP A 67 14.73 -12.80 1.02
N ASN A 68 14.67 -12.59 2.35
CA ASN A 68 13.44 -12.62 3.13
C ASN A 68 12.83 -11.22 3.36
N GLN A 69 13.25 -10.21 2.60
CA GLN A 69 12.79 -8.84 2.78
C GLN A 69 12.14 -8.27 1.52
N TRP A 70 11.05 -7.55 1.72
CA TRP A 70 10.46 -6.70 0.69
C TRP A 70 11.21 -5.37 0.66
N ILE A 71 11.55 -4.90 -0.55
CA ILE A 71 12.26 -3.65 -0.77
C ILE A 71 11.49 -2.80 -1.78
N SER A 72 11.39 -1.50 -1.49
CA SER A 72 10.70 -0.53 -2.34
C SER A 72 11.53 -0.17 -3.56
N LEU A 73 10.86 -0.08 -4.71
CA LEU A 73 11.43 0.39 -5.96
C LEU A 73 11.37 1.92 -6.10
N GLU A 74 10.82 2.64 -5.13
CA GLU A 74 10.61 4.09 -5.18
C GLU A 74 11.88 4.85 -5.55
N LYS A 75 12.96 4.59 -4.81
CA LYS A 75 14.27 5.23 -5.03
C LYS A 75 15.14 4.49 -6.06
N LYS A 76 14.57 3.49 -6.74
CA LYS A 76 15.25 2.61 -7.70
C LYS A 76 14.69 2.73 -9.11
N ILE A 77 13.78 3.67 -9.37
CA ILE A 77 13.16 3.84 -10.68
C ILE A 77 14.14 4.08 -11.83
N ALA A 78 15.34 4.59 -11.57
CA ALA A 78 16.39 4.78 -12.58
C ALA A 78 17.42 3.63 -12.63
N ASP A 79 17.40 2.71 -11.67
CA ASP A 79 18.35 1.60 -11.57
C ASP A 79 17.92 0.43 -12.46
N TYR A 80 18.50 0.34 -13.65
CA TYR A 80 18.22 -0.73 -14.62
C TYR A 80 18.71 -2.12 -14.19
N SER A 81 19.48 -2.23 -13.11
CA SER A 81 19.90 -3.52 -12.58
C SER A 81 18.81 -4.16 -11.70
N ILE A 82 17.96 -3.34 -11.07
CA ILE A 82 16.92 -3.77 -10.12
C ILE A 82 15.51 -3.53 -10.70
N TYR A 83 15.26 -2.36 -11.29
CA TYR A 83 13.95 -2.02 -11.84
C TYR A 83 13.72 -2.75 -13.17
N PRO A 84 12.67 -3.57 -13.29
CA PRO A 84 12.51 -4.47 -14.43
C PRO A 84 12.35 -3.72 -15.75
N SER A 85 12.99 -4.19 -16.82
CA SER A 85 12.83 -3.62 -18.17
C SER A 85 11.54 -4.05 -18.87
N GLY A 86 10.95 -5.16 -18.40
CA GLY A 86 9.72 -5.76 -18.89
C GLY A 86 9.50 -7.10 -18.19
N ARG A 87 8.25 -7.49 -18.01
CA ARG A 87 7.87 -8.71 -17.27
C ARG A 87 6.54 -9.26 -17.74
N GLU A 88 6.41 -10.58 -17.62
CA GLU A 88 5.10 -11.22 -17.47
C GLU A 88 4.57 -10.93 -16.06
N TRP A 89 3.28 -10.63 -15.99
CA TRP A 89 2.57 -10.32 -14.77
C TRP A 89 1.34 -11.20 -14.64
N TYR A 90 1.11 -11.70 -13.44
CA TYR A 90 -0.09 -12.41 -13.02
C TYR A 90 -0.98 -11.46 -12.22
N VAL A 91 -2.23 -11.30 -12.61
CA VAL A 91 -3.17 -10.40 -11.94
C VAL A 91 -3.81 -11.13 -10.77
N ALA A 92 -3.49 -10.69 -9.56
CA ALA A 92 -4.07 -11.18 -8.32
C ALA A 92 -5.30 -10.35 -7.93
N PHE A 93 -6.37 -11.03 -7.56
CA PHE A 93 -7.54 -10.44 -6.93
C PHE A 93 -8.34 -11.50 -6.17
N ASP A 94 -8.68 -11.23 -4.91
CA ASP A 94 -9.55 -12.10 -4.09
C ASP A 94 -9.05 -13.56 -4.09
N SER A 95 -7.76 -13.71 -3.76
CA SER A 95 -7.07 -15.01 -3.68
C SER A 95 -6.98 -15.80 -4.99
N LYS A 96 -7.15 -15.14 -6.15
CA LYS A 96 -7.17 -15.79 -7.47
C LYS A 96 -6.30 -15.07 -8.48
N ASN A 97 -5.71 -15.85 -9.36
CA ASN A 97 -5.17 -15.36 -10.62
C ASN A 97 -6.33 -15.16 -11.61
N ILE A 98 -6.62 -13.90 -11.96
CA ILE A 98 -7.70 -13.54 -12.89
C ILE A 98 -7.19 -13.22 -14.31
N GLY A 99 -5.90 -13.45 -14.59
CA GLY A 99 -5.31 -13.28 -15.90
C GLY A 99 -3.81 -13.00 -15.86
N PHE A 100 -3.17 -12.99 -17.02
CA PHE A 100 -1.76 -12.65 -17.15
C PHE A 100 -1.48 -11.87 -18.43
N PHE A 101 -0.42 -11.05 -18.42
CA PHE A 101 -0.01 -10.24 -19.56
C PHE A 101 1.46 -9.85 -19.48
N TYR A 102 2.00 -9.39 -20.62
CA TYR A 102 3.35 -8.84 -20.69
C TYR A 102 3.32 -7.33 -20.67
N SER A 103 4.32 -6.77 -20.02
CA SER A 103 4.55 -5.32 -19.96
C SER A 103 5.98 -4.98 -20.36
N LYS A 104 6.17 -3.74 -20.80
CA LYS A 104 7.49 -3.19 -21.11
C LYS A 104 7.65 -1.83 -20.44
N ARG A 105 8.80 -1.63 -19.80
CA ARG A 105 9.17 -0.35 -19.19
C ARG A 105 9.17 0.75 -20.24
N GLU A 106 8.52 1.85 -19.92
CA GLU A 106 8.58 3.07 -20.72
C GLU A 106 9.85 3.86 -20.44
N GLN A 107 10.29 4.61 -21.44
CA GLN A 107 11.43 5.51 -21.26
C GLN A 107 11.03 6.66 -20.33
N ILE A 108 11.79 6.83 -19.24
CA ILE A 108 11.68 8.01 -18.39
C ILE A 108 12.24 9.19 -19.19
N LYS A 109 11.36 10.16 -19.53
CA LYS A 109 11.72 11.28 -20.42
C LYS A 109 12.85 12.14 -19.86
N CYS A 110 12.87 12.36 -18.55
CA CYS A 110 13.75 13.33 -17.91
C CYS A 110 14.57 12.71 -16.76
N LYS A 111 15.15 11.51 -16.93
CA LYS A 111 15.77 10.71 -15.85
C LYS A 111 16.69 11.46 -14.85
N ASP A 112 17.35 12.54 -15.28
CA ASP A 112 18.31 13.30 -14.48
C ASP A 112 17.70 14.59 -13.88
N ALA A 113 16.42 14.86 -14.16
CA ALA A 113 15.71 16.00 -13.60
C ALA A 113 15.33 15.73 -12.15
N ILE A 114 15.47 16.75 -11.30
CA ILE A 114 15.07 16.75 -9.89
C ILE A 114 13.58 16.39 -9.73
N TRP A 115 12.78 16.70 -10.74
CA TRP A 115 11.33 16.45 -10.80
C TRP A 115 10.97 15.11 -11.43
N THR A 116 11.88 14.12 -11.39
CA THR A 116 11.59 12.74 -11.82
C THR A 116 11.13 11.94 -10.63
N TYR A 117 9.85 11.60 -10.61
CA TYR A 117 9.24 10.95 -9.47
C TYR A 117 8.93 9.48 -9.76
N PRO A 118 8.70 8.69 -8.70
CA PRO A 118 8.28 7.29 -8.83
C PRO A 118 7.05 7.09 -9.71
N ARG A 119 6.13 8.08 -9.77
CA ARG A 119 4.96 8.05 -10.67
C ARG A 119 5.32 8.00 -12.17
N ASP A 120 6.49 8.53 -12.55
CA ASP A 120 6.90 8.66 -13.95
C ASP A 120 7.48 7.35 -14.50
N SER A 121 7.85 6.42 -13.63
CA SER A 121 8.32 5.10 -14.00
C SER A 121 7.18 4.09 -13.98
N TYR A 122 6.76 3.66 -15.17
CA TYR A 122 5.72 2.67 -15.36
C TYR A 122 6.02 1.83 -16.61
N HIS A 123 5.29 0.73 -16.74
CA HIS A 123 5.32 -0.13 -17.90
C HIS A 123 4.03 0.03 -18.70
N SER A 124 4.15 0.09 -20.03
CA SER A 124 3.00 -0.11 -20.91
C SER A 124 2.64 -1.58 -20.99
N THR A 125 1.35 -1.84 -21.10
CA THR A 125 0.76 -3.17 -21.30
C THR A 125 0.75 -3.50 -22.80
N ILE A 126 0.98 -4.77 -23.16
CA ILE A 126 1.08 -5.21 -24.56
C ILE A 126 -0.12 -6.08 -24.95
N GLY A 127 -0.93 -5.63 -25.90
CA GLY A 127 -1.75 -6.49 -26.76
C GLY A 127 -2.89 -7.27 -26.11
N LYS A 128 -3.41 -6.86 -24.94
CA LYS A 128 -4.56 -7.51 -24.29
C LYS A 128 -5.51 -6.49 -23.66
N THR A 129 -6.81 -6.77 -23.73
CA THR A 129 -7.79 -6.19 -22.81
C THR A 129 -7.51 -6.73 -21.41
N LEU A 130 -7.30 -5.84 -20.45
CA LEU A 130 -6.95 -6.21 -19.09
C LEU A 130 -8.17 -6.11 -18.16
N PRO A 131 -8.24 -6.94 -17.11
CA PRO A 131 -9.37 -6.93 -16.20
C PRO A 131 -9.53 -5.58 -15.51
N THR A 132 -10.77 -5.28 -15.13
CA THR A 132 -11.13 -4.18 -14.26
C THR A 132 -12.23 -4.68 -13.34
N ILE A 133 -12.13 -4.38 -12.05
CA ILE A 133 -13.09 -4.85 -11.04
C ILE A 133 -13.91 -3.67 -10.55
N GLY A 134 -15.24 -3.83 -10.62
CA GLY A 134 -16.20 -2.82 -10.19
C GLY A 134 -16.26 -1.60 -11.12
N SER A 135 -16.95 -0.56 -10.64
CA SER A 135 -17.07 0.73 -11.32
C SER A 135 -16.10 1.74 -10.77
N CYS A 136 -15.79 2.73 -11.60
CA CYS A 136 -15.00 3.90 -11.25
C CYS A 136 -15.66 4.70 -10.09
N ASN A 137 -14.92 4.98 -9.01
CA ASN A 137 -15.44 5.65 -7.81
C ASN A 137 -14.32 6.38 -7.03
N PHE A 138 -14.68 7.08 -5.95
CA PHE A 138 -13.74 7.89 -5.16
C PHE A 138 -12.92 7.11 -4.11
N ASP A 139 -13.11 5.80 -3.96
CA ASP A 139 -12.34 5.01 -2.98
C ASP A 139 -10.84 4.98 -3.31
N PHE A 140 -10.51 5.12 -4.60
CA PHE A 140 -9.14 5.07 -5.12
C PHE A 140 -8.75 6.38 -5.79
N SER A 141 -9.44 7.48 -5.43
CA SER A 141 -9.10 8.81 -5.94
C SER A 141 -7.64 9.15 -5.61
N SER A 142 -7.02 9.89 -6.51
CA SER A 142 -5.74 10.52 -6.22
C SER A 142 -5.96 11.83 -5.47
N TRP A 143 -4.86 12.53 -5.17
CA TRP A 143 -4.89 13.91 -4.68
C TRP A 143 -5.77 14.85 -5.52
N ALA A 144 -5.88 14.61 -6.83
CA ALA A 144 -6.72 15.42 -7.72
C ALA A 144 -8.24 15.16 -7.56
N ASN A 145 -8.63 14.28 -6.63
CA ASN A 145 -10.01 14.00 -6.23
C ASN A 145 -10.91 13.58 -7.41
N GLU A 146 -10.37 12.73 -8.28
CA GLU A 146 -11.05 12.12 -9.41
C GLU A 146 -11.54 10.71 -9.07
N LYS A 147 -12.60 10.27 -9.75
CA LYS A 147 -13.01 8.86 -9.65
C LYS A 147 -12.00 8.00 -10.38
N GLU A 148 -11.65 6.88 -9.77
CA GLU A 148 -10.72 5.92 -10.32
C GLU A 148 -11.27 4.49 -10.27
N TYR A 149 -10.74 3.65 -11.15
CA TYR A 149 -10.91 2.21 -11.00
C TYR A 149 -9.99 1.70 -9.89
N ARG A 150 -10.45 0.67 -9.18
CA ARG A 150 -9.61 -0.09 -8.25
C ARG A 150 -8.32 -0.54 -8.97
N PRO A 151 -7.12 -0.17 -8.48
CA PRO A 151 -5.88 -0.79 -8.90
C PRO A 151 -5.91 -2.29 -8.59
N LEU A 152 -5.35 -3.12 -9.45
CA LEU A 152 -5.23 -4.56 -9.19
C LEU A 152 -3.78 -4.91 -8.90
N ILE A 153 -3.55 -5.84 -7.97
CA ILE A 153 -2.20 -6.31 -7.69
C ILE A 153 -1.73 -7.20 -8.83
N VAL A 154 -0.47 -7.01 -9.22
CA VAL A 154 0.21 -7.91 -10.16
C VAL A 154 1.48 -8.44 -9.56
N VAL A 155 1.78 -9.70 -9.83
CA VAL A 155 2.96 -10.39 -9.29
C VAL A 155 3.77 -10.99 -10.45
N SER A 156 5.09 -10.98 -10.37
CA SER A 156 5.95 -11.55 -11.43
C SER A 156 5.94 -13.08 -11.46
N HIS A 157 5.39 -13.71 -10.43
CA HIS A 157 5.17 -15.14 -10.29
C HIS A 157 3.68 -15.42 -10.09
N PRO A 158 3.18 -16.64 -10.40
CA PRO A 158 1.76 -16.99 -10.29
C PRO A 158 1.28 -17.21 -8.83
N ASN A 159 1.82 -16.44 -7.88
CA ASN A 159 1.47 -16.48 -6.47
C ASN A 159 0.33 -15.49 -6.22
N CYS A 160 -0.88 -16.02 -6.04
CA CYS A 160 -2.07 -15.20 -5.79
C CYS A 160 -2.95 -15.76 -4.67
N ASN A 161 -2.47 -16.74 -3.91
CA ASN A 161 -3.25 -17.37 -2.86
C ASN A 161 -3.39 -16.42 -1.66
N ASP A 162 -4.45 -16.56 -0.88
CA ASP A 162 -4.59 -15.89 0.42
C ASP A 162 -4.80 -16.98 1.48
N PRO A 163 -3.72 -17.42 2.17
CA PRO A 163 -3.83 -18.44 3.20
C PRO A 163 -4.70 -18.00 4.38
N GLU A 164 -4.77 -16.69 4.64
CA GLU A 164 -5.57 -16.10 5.71
C GLU A 164 -7.04 -15.86 5.31
N LYS A 165 -7.39 -15.96 4.03
CA LYS A 165 -8.77 -15.87 3.51
C LYS A 165 -9.51 -14.62 4.00
N TRP A 166 -8.88 -13.46 3.90
CA TRP A 166 -9.45 -12.17 4.24
C TRP A 166 -10.73 -11.91 3.44
N LYS A 167 -11.84 -11.66 4.13
CA LYS A 167 -13.15 -11.43 3.50
C LYS A 167 -13.93 -10.32 4.17
N PRO A 168 -14.80 -9.61 3.42
CA PRO A 168 -15.74 -8.68 4.01
C PRO A 168 -16.54 -9.30 5.15
N PHE A 169 -16.69 -8.58 6.25
CA PHE A 169 -17.52 -9.01 7.39
C PHE A 169 -18.19 -7.80 8.04
N ASN A 170 -19.22 -8.05 8.85
CA ASN A 170 -19.87 -7.01 9.65
C ASN A 170 -19.29 -7.05 11.08
N PRO A 171 -18.63 -5.99 11.57
CA PRO A 171 -18.08 -5.96 12.92
C PRO A 171 -19.18 -6.03 13.97
N GLU A 172 -18.90 -6.71 15.07
CA GLU A 172 -19.81 -6.73 16.23
C GLU A 172 -19.81 -5.37 16.93
N LEU A 173 -20.92 -5.04 17.62
CA LEU A 173 -21.00 -3.80 18.40
C LEU A 173 -19.90 -3.73 19.48
N SER A 174 -19.59 -4.88 20.08
CA SER A 174 -18.52 -5.05 21.08
C SER A 174 -17.12 -4.70 20.54
N ASP A 175 -16.89 -4.91 19.25
CA ASP A 175 -15.65 -4.52 18.57
C ASP A 175 -15.61 -3.02 18.36
N LEU A 176 -16.71 -2.44 17.88
CA LEU A 176 -16.83 -1.01 17.64
C LEU A 176 -16.71 -0.20 18.94
N GLU A 177 -17.28 -0.67 20.04
CA GLU A 177 -17.17 -0.04 21.37
C GLU A 177 -15.71 0.08 21.84
N LYS A 178 -14.83 -0.86 21.48
CA LYS A 178 -13.39 -0.81 21.79
C LYS A 178 -12.60 0.05 20.81
N ILE A 179 -13.02 0.07 19.55
CA ILE A 179 -12.33 0.80 18.47
C ILE A 179 -12.62 2.30 18.51
N PHE A 180 -13.86 2.69 18.79
CA PHE A 180 -14.27 4.11 18.78
C PHE A 180 -13.43 5.00 19.71
N PRO A 181 -13.08 4.61 20.94
CA PRO A 181 -12.18 5.41 21.78
C PRO A 181 -10.80 5.65 21.15
N ILE A 182 -10.22 4.65 20.47
CA ILE A 182 -8.92 4.76 19.78
C ILE A 182 -9.03 5.74 18.62
N TYR A 183 -10.08 5.59 17.80
CA TYR A 183 -10.37 6.50 16.70
C TYR A 183 -10.55 7.94 17.20
N LYS A 184 -11.37 8.16 18.24
CA LYS A 184 -11.60 9.49 18.81
C LYS A 184 -10.31 10.12 19.34
N SER A 185 -9.49 9.35 20.04
CA SER A 185 -8.21 9.84 20.56
C SER A 185 -7.26 10.25 19.42
N TYR A 186 -7.21 9.46 18.36
CA TYR A 186 -6.43 9.78 17.16
C TYR A 186 -6.91 11.07 16.50
N ILE A 187 -8.20 11.13 16.14
CA ILE A 187 -8.77 12.28 15.45
C ILE A 187 -8.70 13.56 16.28
N ALA A 188 -8.97 13.51 17.59
CA ALA A 188 -8.89 14.69 18.45
C ALA A 188 -7.46 15.25 18.52
N LYS A 189 -6.44 14.38 18.46
CA LYS A 189 -5.04 14.78 18.42
C LYS A 189 -4.65 15.38 17.06
N THR A 190 -5.09 14.73 15.98
CA THR A 190 -4.76 15.14 14.61
C THR A 190 -5.50 16.41 14.19
N PHE A 191 -6.76 16.54 14.60
CA PHE A 191 -7.66 17.63 14.25
C PHE A 191 -8.30 18.21 15.52
N PRO A 192 -7.72 19.23 16.15
CA PRO A 192 -8.24 19.81 17.39
C PRO A 192 -9.69 20.31 17.31
N SER A 193 -10.14 20.72 16.12
CA SER A 193 -11.54 21.10 15.85
C SER A 193 -12.55 19.95 16.05
N LEU A 194 -12.07 18.71 16.10
CA LEU A 194 -12.85 17.48 16.20
C LEU A 194 -12.79 16.82 17.59
N GLN A 195 -12.27 17.51 18.61
CA GLN A 195 -12.14 16.97 19.97
C GLN A 195 -13.46 16.51 20.62
N ASN A 196 -14.60 17.07 20.20
CA ASN A 196 -15.92 16.85 20.80
C ASN A 196 -16.83 15.92 19.99
N ILE A 197 -16.28 15.07 19.11
CA ILE A 197 -17.11 14.13 18.33
C ILE A 197 -17.85 13.16 19.26
N GLU A 198 -19.14 13.00 19.02
CA GLU A 198 -19.98 12.02 19.69
C GLU A 198 -19.91 10.65 18.99
N ILE A 199 -20.05 9.56 19.77
CA ILE A 199 -20.02 8.18 19.23
C ILE A 199 -21.09 7.97 18.15
N LYS A 200 -22.25 8.60 18.27
CA LYS A 200 -23.35 8.50 17.29
C LYS A 200 -22.99 9.05 15.90
N GLN A 201 -21.92 9.86 15.81
CA GLN A 201 -21.41 10.40 14.55
C GLN A 201 -20.39 9.46 13.90
N LEU A 202 -19.93 8.43 14.62
CA LEU A 202 -18.96 7.47 14.13
C LEU A 202 -19.67 6.34 13.40
N LYS A 203 -19.07 5.89 12.30
CA LYS A 203 -19.59 4.78 11.51
C LYS A 203 -18.44 3.95 10.96
N TYR A 204 -18.59 2.64 10.91
CA TYR A 204 -17.68 1.81 10.12
C TYR A 204 -18.09 1.85 8.64
N LEU A 205 -17.10 1.87 7.75
CA LEU A 205 -17.31 1.95 6.30
C LEU A 205 -17.10 0.58 5.66
N LYS A 206 -15.95 -0.02 5.94
CA LYS A 206 -15.46 -1.26 5.34
C LYS A 206 -14.78 -2.08 6.40
N SER A 207 -14.80 -3.39 6.23
CA SER A 207 -14.23 -4.28 7.22
C SER A 207 -13.94 -5.64 6.60
N TYR A 208 -12.81 -6.22 6.98
CA TYR A 208 -12.34 -7.52 6.51
C TYR A 208 -11.88 -8.38 7.69
N GLN A 209 -12.17 -9.67 7.65
CA GLN A 209 -11.76 -10.64 8.67
C GLN A 209 -11.07 -11.82 8.00
N SER A 210 -9.97 -12.25 8.59
CA SER A 210 -9.24 -13.48 8.23
C SER A 210 -9.85 -14.72 8.88
N ASN A 211 -9.46 -15.90 8.41
CA ASN A 211 -9.79 -17.20 9.01
C ASN A 211 -9.17 -17.42 10.39
N THR A 212 -8.17 -16.63 10.78
CA THR A 212 -7.55 -16.62 12.11
C THR A 212 -8.19 -15.59 13.05
N LEU A 213 -9.29 -14.95 12.62
CA LEU A 213 -10.08 -13.94 13.34
C LEU A 213 -9.39 -12.57 13.52
N ASN A 214 -8.27 -12.32 12.86
CA ASN A 214 -7.75 -10.96 12.71
C ASN A 214 -8.71 -10.12 11.86
N GLN A 215 -8.87 -8.84 12.18
CA GLN A 215 -9.83 -7.94 11.57
C GLN A 215 -9.16 -6.65 11.12
N LEU A 216 -9.61 -6.09 10.00
CA LEU A 216 -9.35 -4.72 9.55
C LEU A 216 -10.69 -4.02 9.52
N ILE A 217 -10.82 -2.86 10.17
CA ILE A 217 -12.07 -2.10 10.25
C ILE A 217 -11.77 -0.63 9.97
N GLN A 218 -12.43 -0.07 8.97
CA GLN A 218 -12.34 1.34 8.61
C GLN A 218 -13.46 2.11 9.33
N ILE A 219 -13.09 3.10 10.14
CA ILE A 219 -14.01 4.00 10.84
C ILE A 219 -13.90 5.42 10.27
N GLY A 220 -14.99 6.16 10.26
CA GLY A 220 -14.99 7.58 9.90
C GLY A 220 -16.10 8.36 10.61
N ILE A 221 -16.17 9.66 10.34
CA ILE A 221 -17.17 10.58 10.91
C ILE A 221 -18.19 10.96 9.86
N ILE A 222 -19.46 10.89 10.21
CA ILE A 222 -20.55 11.44 9.41
C ILE A 222 -20.56 12.97 9.58
N THR A 223 -20.25 13.71 8.52
CA THR A 223 -20.08 15.18 8.57
C THR A 223 -21.30 15.99 8.11
N ASN A 224 -22.32 15.36 7.53
CA ASN A 224 -23.54 16.04 7.09
C ASN A 224 -24.77 15.11 7.08
N ASN A 225 -25.95 15.71 6.89
CA ASN A 225 -27.22 14.99 6.76
C ASN A 225 -27.26 14.05 5.53
N ASN A 226 -26.35 14.21 4.58
CA ASN A 226 -26.26 13.36 3.40
C ASN A 226 -25.49 12.06 3.67
N GLY A 227 -25.00 11.86 4.90
CA GLY A 227 -24.27 10.65 5.28
C GLY A 227 -22.86 10.57 4.72
N MET A 228 -22.28 11.69 4.27
CA MET A 228 -20.89 11.73 3.81
C MET A 228 -19.96 11.41 4.98
N ILE A 229 -19.01 10.50 4.74
CA ILE A 229 -18.05 10.07 5.75
C ILE A 229 -16.71 10.74 5.48
N SER A 230 -16.16 11.38 6.50
CA SER A 230 -14.88 12.07 6.47
C SER A 230 -13.89 11.43 7.42
N TYR A 231 -12.60 11.65 7.17
CA TYR A 231 -11.48 11.17 7.98
C TYR A 231 -11.47 9.64 8.20
N PRO A 232 -11.53 8.84 7.11
CA PRO A 232 -11.52 7.38 7.24
C PRO A 232 -10.17 6.90 7.80
N VAL A 233 -10.23 6.03 8.81
CA VAL A 233 -9.06 5.46 9.51
C VAL A 233 -9.21 3.95 9.60
N TRP A 234 -8.16 3.23 9.21
CA TRP A 234 -8.08 1.78 9.35
C TRP A 234 -7.54 1.39 10.72
N ILE A 235 -8.29 0.53 11.41
CA ILE A 235 -7.89 -0.10 12.67
C ILE A 235 -7.78 -1.59 12.43
N TYR A 236 -6.61 -2.15 12.73
CA TYR A 236 -6.40 -3.58 12.81
C TYR A 236 -6.72 -4.07 14.22
N LYS A 237 -7.40 -5.21 14.32
CA LYS A 237 -7.62 -5.95 15.55
C LYS A 237 -7.07 -7.35 15.40
N SER A 238 -6.09 -7.73 16.21
CA SER A 238 -5.60 -9.11 16.23
C SER A 238 -6.61 -10.04 16.89
N ASN A 239 -6.45 -11.35 16.68
CA ASN A 239 -7.25 -12.36 17.37
C ASN A 239 -7.07 -12.36 18.91
N SER A 240 -5.93 -11.85 19.40
CA SER A 240 -5.68 -11.66 20.83
C SER A 240 -6.34 -10.39 21.38
N GLY A 241 -6.96 -9.58 20.52
CA GLY A 241 -7.63 -8.34 20.87
C GLY A 241 -6.71 -7.11 20.89
N GLU A 242 -5.48 -7.22 20.40
CA GLU A 242 -4.60 -6.06 20.20
C GLU A 242 -5.21 -5.14 19.14
N LEU A 243 -5.18 -3.83 19.38
CA LEU A 243 -5.73 -2.82 18.47
C LEU A 243 -4.62 -1.91 17.97
N ILE A 244 -4.45 -1.86 16.65
CA ILE A 244 -3.43 -1.07 15.97
C ILE A 244 -4.12 -0.08 15.03
N ASN A 245 -3.80 1.21 15.15
CA ASN A 245 -4.23 2.21 14.18
C ASN A 245 -3.27 2.20 12.98
N ILE A 246 -3.68 1.52 11.91
CA ILE A 246 -2.88 1.35 10.68
C ILE A 246 -2.67 2.69 9.99
N SER A 247 -3.72 3.50 9.84
CA SER A 247 -3.59 4.81 9.18
C SER A 247 -2.60 5.71 9.92
N LYS A 248 -2.57 5.68 11.25
CA LYS A 248 -1.55 6.43 12.03
C LYS A 248 -0.12 5.96 11.73
N ILE A 249 0.10 4.66 11.55
CA ILE A 249 1.44 4.13 11.20
C ILE A 249 1.84 4.63 9.82
N ILE A 250 0.91 4.58 8.87
CA ILE A 250 1.09 5.09 7.52
C ILE A 250 1.43 6.59 7.54
N ASP A 251 0.57 7.40 8.17
CA ASP A 251 0.73 8.86 8.27
C ASP A 251 2.04 9.26 8.97
N TYR A 252 2.46 8.52 10.00
CA TYR A 252 3.74 8.77 10.67
C TYR A 252 4.94 8.55 9.74
N ASN A 253 4.93 7.50 8.92
CA ASN A 253 6.02 7.25 7.98
C ASN A 253 6.04 8.27 6.84
N PHE A 254 4.88 8.77 6.44
CA PHE A 254 4.77 9.87 5.49
C PHE A 254 5.31 11.20 6.04
N SER A 255 5.00 11.56 7.30
CA SER A 255 5.46 12.83 7.92
C SER A 255 6.98 12.97 8.10
N GLN A 256 7.75 11.92 7.77
CA GLN A 256 9.21 11.96 7.74
C GLN A 256 9.78 12.42 6.39
N ASP A 257 8.91 12.77 5.44
CA ASP A 257 9.32 13.35 4.17
C ASP A 257 9.50 14.88 4.25
N GLU A 258 9.78 15.50 3.11
CA GLU A 258 10.11 16.92 3.02
C GLU A 258 8.87 17.85 3.07
N PHE A 259 7.64 17.32 3.14
CA PHE A 259 6.39 18.09 3.01
C PHE A 259 5.61 18.11 4.32
N THR A 260 6.01 18.99 5.24
CA THR A 260 5.41 19.07 6.59
C THR A 260 3.98 19.60 6.66
N ASP A 261 3.35 19.87 5.51
CA ASP A 261 2.24 20.81 5.41
C ASP A 261 0.87 20.24 5.04
N ASP A 262 0.57 18.91 5.11
CA ASP A 262 -0.81 18.35 5.30
C ASP A 262 -0.92 16.79 5.17
N ASP A 263 -0.41 16.01 6.14
CA ASP A 263 -0.11 14.56 5.95
C ASP A 263 -1.13 13.51 6.43
N ASN A 264 -2.44 13.78 6.42
CA ASN A 264 -3.39 12.69 6.68
C ASN A 264 -3.76 11.98 5.39
N SER A 265 -3.39 10.71 5.31
CA SER A 265 -3.63 9.90 4.13
C SER A 265 -5.00 9.23 4.17
N ILE A 266 -5.73 9.35 3.07
CA ILE A 266 -6.87 8.50 2.78
C ILE A 266 -6.33 7.16 2.30
N ASN A 267 -6.54 6.14 3.13
CA ASN A 267 -6.05 4.80 2.91
C ASN A 267 -7.19 3.87 2.48
N THR A 268 -7.01 3.13 1.39
CA THR A 268 -7.98 2.15 0.90
C THR A 268 -7.32 0.81 0.63
N LEU A 269 -7.83 -0.24 1.27
CA LEU A 269 -7.37 -1.61 1.01
C LEU A 269 -7.59 -1.97 -0.47
N ILE A 270 -6.51 -2.37 -1.14
CA ILE A 270 -6.55 -2.88 -2.52
C ILE A 270 -6.82 -4.37 -2.52
N ASP A 271 -5.94 -5.13 -1.86
CA ASP A 271 -5.96 -6.60 -1.81
C ASP A 271 -5.14 -7.14 -0.63
N ALA A 272 -5.35 -8.42 -0.32
CA ALA A 272 -4.55 -9.20 0.62
C ALA A 272 -4.24 -10.58 0.03
N GLY A 273 -2.97 -10.99 0.05
CA GLY A 273 -2.54 -12.25 -0.52
C GLY A 273 -1.08 -12.58 -0.21
N ASP A 274 -0.74 -13.87 -0.27
CA ASP A 274 0.61 -14.42 -0.11
C ASP A 274 1.32 -14.40 -1.45
N TYR A 275 2.02 -13.29 -1.72
CA TYR A 275 2.62 -13.02 -3.03
C TYR A 275 4.04 -13.58 -3.15
N ASP A 276 4.70 -13.91 -2.04
CA ASP A 276 6.00 -14.60 -2.02
C ASP A 276 5.93 -16.08 -1.65
N ASN A 277 4.71 -16.62 -1.44
CA ASN A 277 4.45 -18.02 -1.11
C ASN A 277 5.12 -18.45 0.21
N ASN A 278 5.14 -17.55 1.21
CA ASN A 278 5.68 -17.81 2.55
C ASN A 278 4.61 -18.34 3.54
N GLY A 279 3.34 -18.43 3.12
CA GLY A 279 2.23 -18.89 3.94
C GLY A 279 1.54 -17.79 4.76
N LYS A 280 1.91 -16.52 4.58
CA LYS A 280 1.29 -15.34 5.21
C LYS A 280 0.89 -14.32 4.14
N SER A 281 -0.18 -13.57 4.40
CA SER A 281 -0.66 -12.58 3.44
C SER A 281 0.06 -11.24 3.61
N GLU A 282 0.49 -10.65 2.50
CA GLU A 282 0.77 -9.23 2.40
C GLU A 282 -0.53 -8.44 2.22
N ILE A 283 -0.67 -7.32 2.94
CA ILE A 283 -1.84 -6.44 2.88
C ILE A 283 -1.43 -5.12 2.23
N ILE A 284 -2.03 -4.79 1.09
CA ILE A 284 -1.64 -3.63 0.29
C ILE A 284 -2.76 -2.58 0.27
N PHE A 285 -2.40 -1.35 0.61
CA PHE A 285 -3.27 -0.17 0.58
C PHE A 285 -2.86 0.78 -0.53
N TRP A 286 -3.85 1.36 -1.20
CA TRP A 286 -3.72 2.64 -1.88
C TRP A 286 -3.69 3.73 -0.81
N SER A 287 -2.75 4.67 -0.93
CA SER A 287 -2.64 5.82 -0.06
C SER A 287 -2.66 7.09 -0.89
N SER A 288 -3.55 8.03 -0.56
CA SER A 288 -3.64 9.34 -1.19
C SER A 288 -3.69 10.43 -0.12
N ARG A 289 -2.94 11.50 -0.31
CA ARG A 289 -2.88 12.65 0.61
C ARG A 289 -2.73 13.94 -0.19
N TYR A 290 -2.59 15.07 0.51
CA TYR A 290 -2.30 16.32 -0.16
C TYR A 290 -0.98 16.22 -0.93
N ASN A 291 -1.02 16.57 -2.22
CA ASN A 291 0.13 16.59 -3.12
C ASN A 291 0.90 15.26 -3.24
N GLY A 292 0.30 14.12 -2.86
CA GLY A 292 1.02 12.87 -2.94
C GLY A 292 0.12 11.64 -2.93
N ASP A 293 0.60 10.59 -3.57
CA ASP A 293 -0.05 9.30 -3.56
C ASP A 293 0.99 8.17 -3.49
N GLY A 294 0.50 6.95 -3.31
CA GLY A 294 1.36 5.78 -3.31
C GLY A 294 0.65 4.50 -2.90
N TYR A 295 1.49 3.52 -2.62
CA TYR A 295 1.09 2.21 -2.17
C TYR A 295 1.84 1.88 -0.89
N VAL A 296 1.13 1.32 0.09
CA VAL A 296 1.73 0.85 1.33
C VAL A 296 1.42 -0.63 1.49
N MET A 297 2.44 -1.42 1.78
CA MET A 297 2.32 -2.85 2.03
C MET A 297 2.74 -3.16 3.45
N PHE A 298 1.87 -3.86 4.16
CA PHE A 298 2.22 -4.50 5.43
C PHE A 298 2.46 -5.99 5.22
N PHE A 299 3.45 -6.52 5.92
CA PHE A 299 3.86 -7.92 5.82
C PHE A 299 4.41 -8.43 7.17
N ASP A 300 4.65 -9.74 7.25
CA ASP A 300 5.12 -10.40 8.48
C ASP A 300 4.19 -10.13 9.68
N ASP A 301 2.92 -10.51 9.53
CA ASP A 301 1.85 -10.30 10.52
C ASP A 301 1.66 -8.82 10.92
N LEU A 302 1.75 -7.92 9.93
CA LEU A 302 1.68 -6.46 10.10
C LEU A 302 2.79 -5.84 10.97
N THR A 303 3.84 -6.60 11.32
CA THR A 303 4.96 -6.07 12.11
C THR A 303 5.93 -5.25 11.28
N LYS A 304 5.87 -5.38 9.96
CA LYS A 304 6.68 -4.62 9.01
C LYS A 304 5.81 -3.90 8.00
N MET A 305 6.30 -2.74 7.57
CA MET A 305 5.67 -1.89 6.58
C MET A 305 6.71 -1.45 5.56
N ILE A 306 6.29 -1.32 4.31
CA ILE A 306 7.06 -0.68 3.26
C ILE A 306 6.14 0.11 2.34
N ASP A 307 6.64 1.20 1.80
CA ASP A 307 5.87 2.11 0.97
C ASP A 307 6.58 2.39 -0.36
N PHE A 308 5.77 2.68 -1.38
CA PHE A 308 6.18 3.22 -2.67
C PHE A 308 5.32 4.43 -2.93
N THR A 309 5.90 5.62 -2.78
CA THR A 309 5.12 6.85 -2.73
C THR A 309 5.72 7.92 -3.62
N TRP A 310 4.96 8.96 -3.92
CA TRP A 310 5.44 10.10 -4.69
C TRP A 310 4.67 11.37 -4.33
N SER A 311 5.35 12.51 -4.52
CA SER A 311 4.76 13.85 -4.46
C SER A 311 4.59 14.41 -5.87
N TYR A 312 3.59 15.26 -6.14
CA TYR A 312 3.46 15.97 -7.43
C TYR A 312 4.35 17.21 -7.55
N HIS A 313 4.94 17.64 -6.43
CA HIS A 313 5.93 18.73 -6.33
C HIS A 313 7.24 18.25 -5.70
#